data_AF-A0A9D1ARJ3-F1
#
_entry.id   AF-A0A9D1ARJ3-F1
#
_cell.length_a   1.000
_cell.length_b   1.000
_cell.length_c   1.000
_cell.angle_alpha   90.00
_cell.angle_beta   90.00
_cell.angle_gamma   90.00
#
_symmetry.space_group_name_H-M   'P 1'
#
loop_
_entity.id
_entity.type
_entity.pdbx_description
1 polymer ?
#
loop_
_entity_poly.entity_id
_entity_poly.type
_entity_poly.pdbx_seq_one_letter_code
_entity_poly.pdbx_strand_id
1 'polypeptide(L)'
;MEPTPQPDLLWLARYTVPLHLLLPLGLWGIGRHDPAWAGGLLLAIHLAFPLLLIVTRPRWRGQEVSLLLLLLANHLASLGSAAVGLELAQKL
;
A
#
# COMPACT_ATOMS: atom_id res chain seq x y z
N MET A 1 7.47 -31.21 -10.69
CA MET A 1 7.63 -29.75 -10.84
C MET A 1 8.28 -29.26 -9.57
N GLU A 2 9.54 -28.82 -9.64
CA GLU A 2 10.15 -28.14 -8.49
C GLU A 2 9.41 -26.82 -8.24
N PRO A 3 9.11 -26.47 -6.97
CA PRO A 3 8.53 -25.18 -6.66
C PRO A 3 9.54 -24.09 -7.05
N THR A 4 9.14 -23.18 -7.92
CA THR A 4 9.93 -22.00 -8.26
C THR A 4 10.26 -21.26 -6.96
N PRO A 5 11.54 -20.91 -6.69
CA PRO A 5 11.89 -20.15 -5.49
C PRO A 5 11.11 -18.86 -5.51
N GLN A 6 10.22 -18.69 -4.54
CA GLN A 6 9.46 -17.46 -4.42
C GLN A 6 10.39 -16.39 -3.84
N PRO A 7 10.45 -15.19 -4.45
CA PRO A 7 11.20 -14.09 -3.86
C PRO A 7 10.66 -13.81 -2.46
N ASP A 8 11.57 -13.54 -1.52
CA ASP A 8 11.21 -13.15 -0.15
C ASP A 8 10.25 -11.97 -0.20
N LEU A 9 9.07 -12.12 0.42
CA LEU A 9 8.08 -11.05 0.47
C LEU A 9 8.64 -9.78 1.13
N LEU A 10 9.56 -9.91 2.08
CA LEU A 10 10.19 -8.73 2.69
C LEU A 10 11.12 -8.01 1.71
N TRP A 11 11.71 -8.72 0.76
CA TRP A 11 12.48 -8.09 -0.31
C TRP A 11 11.60 -7.20 -1.21
N LEU A 12 10.32 -7.53 -1.37
CA LEU A 12 9.37 -6.67 -2.11
C LEU A 12 9.10 -5.33 -1.41
N ALA A 13 9.43 -5.20 -0.12
CA ALA A 13 9.28 -3.94 0.62
C ALA A 13 10.04 -2.78 -0.05
N ARG A 14 11.16 -3.07 -0.72
CA ARG A 14 11.96 -2.07 -1.46
C ARG A 14 11.19 -1.36 -2.57
N TYR A 15 10.08 -1.94 -3.03
CA TYR A 15 9.23 -1.38 -4.07
C TYR A 15 7.89 -0.90 -3.54
N THR A 16 7.26 -1.66 -2.64
CA THR A 16 5.91 -1.33 -2.18
C THR A 16 5.90 -0.24 -1.11
N VAL A 17 6.90 -0.19 -0.22
CA VAL A 17 6.96 0.82 0.84
C VAL A 17 7.12 2.23 0.27
N PRO A 18 8.04 2.50 -0.69
CA PRO A 18 8.12 3.80 -1.34
C PRO A 18 6.81 4.21 -2.02
N LEU A 19 6.11 3.26 -2.66
CA LEU A 19 4.80 3.53 -3.25
C LEU A 19 3.80 4.01 -2.18
N HIS A 20 3.75 3.34 -1.03
CA HIS A 20 2.85 3.72 0.07
C HIS A 20 3.26 5.03 0.78
N LEU A 21 4.49 5.49 0.63
CA LEU A 21 4.88 6.85 1.05
C LEU A 21 4.40 7.92 0.07
N LEU A 22 4.48 7.66 -1.24
CA LEU A 22 4.17 8.64 -2.27
C LEU A 22 2.67 8.74 -2.56
N LEU A 23 1.95 7.63 -2.49
CA LEU A 23 0.55 7.54 -2.91
C LEU A 23 -0.38 8.43 -2.06
N PRO A 24 -0.24 8.52 -0.72
CA PRO A 24 -1.01 9.46 0.08
C PRO A 24 -0.73 10.93 -0.25
N LEU A 25 0.53 11.28 -0.53
CA LEU A 25 0.90 12.64 -0.95
C LEU A 25 0.32 12.99 -2.33
N GLY A 26 0.34 12.05 -3.27
CA GLY A 26 -0.30 12.21 -4.57
C GLY A 26 -1.82 12.36 -4.47
N LEU A 27 -2.47 11.51 -3.66
CA LEU A 27 -3.91 11.62 -3.38
C LEU A 27 -4.28 12.93 -2.70
N TRP A 28 -3.43 13.45 -1.81
CA TRP A 28 -3.63 14.77 -1.21
C TRP A 28 -3.57 15.89 -2.26
N GLY A 29 -2.58 15.85 -3.17
CA GLY A 29 -2.50 16.80 -4.28
C GLY A 29 -3.74 16.77 -5.17
N ILE A 30 -4.22 15.58 -5.53
CA ILE A 30 -5.45 15.39 -6.31
C ILE A 30 -6.67 15.87 -5.52
N GLY A 31 -6.79 15.50 -4.25
CA GLY A 31 -7.94 15.81 -3.41
C GLY A 31 -8.16 17.30 -3.13
N ARG A 32 -7.12 18.12 -3.29
CA ARG A 32 -7.25 19.59 -3.26
C ARG A 32 -8.02 20.15 -4.45
N HIS A 33 -7.96 19.48 -5.60
CA HIS A 33 -8.61 19.91 -6.83
C HIS A 33 -9.91 19.13 -7.11
N ASP A 34 -9.91 17.82 -6.83
CA ASP A 34 -11.05 16.93 -7.03
C ASP A 34 -11.13 15.88 -5.90
N PRO A 35 -11.86 16.19 -4.81
CA PRO A 35 -11.99 15.29 -3.67
C PRO A 35 -12.81 14.03 -4.00
N ALA A 36 -13.75 14.09 -4.95
CA ALA A 36 -14.57 12.96 -5.35
C ALA A 36 -13.71 11.92 -6.08
N TRP A 37 -12.85 12.37 -6.99
CA TRP A 37 -11.90 11.51 -7.70
C TRP A 37 -10.87 10.90 -6.75
N ALA A 38 -10.29 11.70 -5.84
CA ALA A 38 -9.34 11.19 -4.84
C ALA A 38 -9.98 10.12 -3.92
N GLY A 39 -11.22 10.34 -3.48
CA GLY A 39 -11.99 9.35 -2.71
C GLY A 39 -12.28 8.07 -3.51
N GLY A 40 -12.64 8.20 -4.79
CA GLY A 40 -12.85 7.07 -5.70
C GLY A 40 -11.60 6.22 -5.90
N LEU A 41 -10.44 6.86 -6.11
CA LEU A 41 -9.14 6.18 -6.22
C LEU A 41 -8.75 5.46 -4.93
N LEU A 42 -8.92 6.12 -3.78
CA LEU A 42 -8.63 5.52 -2.48
C LEU A 42 -9.47 4.25 -2.29
N LEU A 43 -10.78 4.32 -2.57
CA LEU A 43 -11.68 3.18 -2.47
C LEU A 43 -11.30 2.06 -3.45
N ALA A 44 -11.01 2.41 -4.71
CA ALA A 44 -10.61 1.44 -5.72
C ALA A 44 -9.36 0.64 -5.30
N ILE A 45 -8.35 1.31 -4.74
CA ILE A 45 -7.13 0.68 -4.23
C ILE A 45 -7.44 -0.23 -3.04
N HIS A 46 -8.25 0.25 -2.09
CA HIS A 46 -8.60 -0.51 -0.88
C HIS A 46 -9.52 -1.70 -1.13
N LEU A 47 -10.24 -1.72 -2.26
CA LEU A 47 -11.03 -2.89 -2.70
C LEU A 47 -10.23 -3.84 -3.59
N ALA A 48 -9.43 -3.32 -4.52
CA ALA A 48 -8.63 -4.13 -5.43
C ALA A 48 -7.57 -4.96 -4.69
N PHE A 49 -6.96 -4.39 -3.64
CA PHE A 49 -5.88 -5.05 -2.91
C PHE A 49 -6.32 -6.31 -2.13
N PRO A 50 -7.39 -6.30 -1.31
CA PRO A 50 -7.92 -7.50 -0.68
C PRO A 50 -8.34 -8.57 -1.70
N LEU A 51 -8.97 -8.17 -2.81
CA LEU A 51 -9.35 -9.10 -3.88
C LEU A 51 -8.11 -9.77 -4.48
N LEU A 52 -7.06 -9.00 -4.76
CA LEU A 52 -5.78 -9.53 -5.24
C LEU A 52 -5.18 -10.52 -4.24
N LEU A 53 -5.15 -10.18 -2.94
CA LEU A 53 -4.63 -11.06 -1.88
C LEU A 53 -5.41 -12.37 -1.80
N ILE A 54 -6.74 -12.33 -1.93
CA ILE A 54 -7.59 -13.52 -1.93
C ILE A 54 -7.26 -14.41 -3.13
N VAL A 55 -7.24 -13.84 -4.34
CA VAL A 55 -6.96 -14.57 -5.60
C VAL A 55 -5.54 -15.15 -5.59
N THR A 56 -4.59 -14.46 -4.96
CA THR A 56 -3.18 -14.89 -4.89
C THR A 56 -2.86 -15.71 -3.65
N ARG A 57 -3.80 -15.92 -2.72
CA ARG A 57 -3.61 -16.66 -1.46
C ARG A 57 -2.85 -17.98 -1.59
N PRO A 58 -3.14 -18.86 -2.57
CA PRO A 58 -2.41 -20.12 -2.71
C PRO A 58 -0.91 -19.94 -2.94
N ARG A 59 -0.50 -18.81 -3.52
CA ARG A 59 0.91 -18.50 -3.78
C ARG A 59 1.67 -18.11 -2.51
N TRP A 60 1.00 -17.60 -1.48
CA TRP A 60 1.67 -17.11 -0.28
C TRP A 60 1.86 -18.16 0.83
N ARG A 61 1.50 -19.43 0.58
CA ARG A 61 1.63 -20.50 1.57
C ARG A 61 3.09 -20.68 1.99
N GLY A 62 3.36 -20.66 3.29
CA GLY A 62 4.70 -20.74 3.87
C GLY A 62 5.43 -19.39 3.97
N GLN A 63 4.79 -18.28 3.58
CA GLN A 63 5.32 -16.93 3.72
C GLN A 63 4.33 -15.99 4.45
N GLU A 64 3.39 -16.54 5.21
CA GLU A 64 2.29 -15.80 5.83
C GLU A 64 2.81 -14.71 6.79
N VAL A 65 3.86 -15.02 7.56
CA VAL A 65 4.48 -14.05 8.48
C VAL A 65 5.12 -12.90 7.71
N SER A 66 5.90 -13.19 6.66
CA SER A 66 6.52 -12.16 5.81
C SER A 66 5.47 -11.31 5.09
N LEU A 67 4.35 -11.91 4.67
CA LEU A 67 3.22 -11.19 4.11
C LEU A 67 2.62 -10.22 5.12
N LEU A 68 2.36 -10.67 6.35
CA LEU A 68 1.83 -9.81 7.42
C LEU A 68 2.78 -8.66 7.76
N LEU A 69 4.09 -8.92 7.82
CA LEU A 69 5.10 -7.89 8.05
C LEU A 69 5.16 -6.87 6.90
N LEU A 70 5.11 -7.33 5.65
CA LEU A 70 5.06 -6.45 4.48
C LEU A 70 3.80 -5.57 4.50
N LEU A 71 2.64 -6.16 4.83
CA LEU A 71 1.38 -5.43 4.99
C LEU A 71 1.50 -4.36 6.07
N LEU A 72 2.03 -4.72 7.24
CA LEU A 72 2.24 -3.79 8.34
C LEU A 72 3.16 -2.63 7.94
N ALA A 73 4.28 -2.93 7.29
CA ALA A 73 5.23 -1.91 6.83
C ALA A 73 4.58 -0.93 5.84
N ASN A 74 3.81 -1.44 4.87
CA ASN A 74 3.06 -0.62 3.91
C ASN A 74 2.01 0.28 4.59
N HIS A 75 1.30 -0.23 5.62
CA HIS A 75 0.31 0.56 6.35
C HIS A 75 0.97 1.65 7.20
N LEU A 76 2.06 1.34 7.91
CA LEU A 76 2.81 2.32 8.69
C LEU A 76 3.36 3.45 7.79
N ALA A 77 3.88 3.11 6.62
CA ALA A 77 4.34 4.09 5.64
C ALA A 77 3.20 4.99 5.14
N SER A 78 2.03 4.42 4.86
CA SER A 78 0.86 5.18 4.42
C SER A 78 0.36 6.13 5.50
N LEU A 79 0.25 5.65 6.74
CA LEU A 79 -0.19 6.45 7.87
C LEU A 79 0.80 7.58 8.18
N GLY A 80 2.10 7.28 8.17
CA GLY A 80 3.15 8.27 8.40
C GLY A 80 3.12 9.38 7.35
N SER A 81 3.05 9.03 6.06
CA SER A 81 2.98 10.02 4.98
C SER A 81 1.66 10.81 4.97
N ALA A 82 0.54 10.19 5.30
CA ALA A 82 -0.75 10.87 5.46
C ALA A 82 -0.72 11.87 6.64
N ALA A 83 -0.11 11.49 7.78
CA ALA A 83 0.05 12.38 8.93
C ALA A 83 0.92 13.59 8.59
N VAL A 84 2.04 13.39 7.89
CA VAL A 84 2.90 14.47 7.38
C VAL A 84 2.12 15.37 6.41
N GLY A 85 1.36 14.79 5.49
CA GLY A 85 0.52 15.55 4.56
C GLY A 85 -0.53 16.40 5.26
N LEU A 86 -1.15 15.88 6.32
CA LEU A 86 -2.11 16.62 7.15
C LEU A 86 -1.42 17.76 7.92
N GLU A 87 -0.27 17.51 8.54
CA GLU A 87 0.50 18.54 9.26
C GLU A 87 0.92 19.67 8.30
N LEU A 88 1.39 19.34 7.10
CA LEU A 88 1.72 20.32 6.07
C LEU A 88 0.49 21.12 5.63
N ALA A 89 -0.67 20.48 5.52
CA ALA A 89 -1.92 21.15 5.14
C ALA A 89 -2.40 22.16 6.19
N GLN A 90 -2.12 21.93 7.48
CA GLN A 90 -2.49 22.84 8.56
C GLN A 90 -1.60 24.10 8.63
N LYS A 91 -0.42 24.07 8.01
CA LYS A 91 0.56 25.17 8.01
C LYS A 91 0.49 26.07 6.77
N LEU A 92 -0.35 25.72 5.79
CA LEU A 92 -0.57 26.44 4.53
C LEU A 92 -1.95 27.09 4.52
#